data_AF-A0A966S0U1-F1
#
_entry.id   AF-A0A966S0U1-F1
#
_cell.length_a   1.000
_cell.length_b   1.000
_cell.length_c   1.000
_cell.angle_alpha   90.00
_cell.angle_beta   90.00
_cell.angle_gamma   90.00
#
_symmetry.space_group_name_H-M   'P 1'
#
loop_
_entity.id
_entity.type
_entity.pdbx_description
1 polymer ?
#
loop_
_entity_poly.entity_id
_entity_poly.type
_entity_poly.pdbx_seq_one_letter_code
_entity_poly.pdbx_strand_id
1 'polypeptide(L)' 'LGYTDEDLGDATRPPSDRMVDAIVAWGTIDDAVARVKSHFDAGASHVSIQVIDADPMALPMRQWRELAEATKHL' A
#
# COMPACT_ATOMS: atom_id res chain seq x y z
N LEU A 1 11.20 -0.94 -13.93
CA LEU A 1 9.89 -1.59 -13.70
C LEU A 1 9.14 -1.92 -14.99
N GLY A 2 9.44 -1.28 -16.15
CA GLY A 2 8.99 -1.76 -17.46
C GLY A 2 7.48 -1.64 -17.72
N TYR A 3 6.90 -0.51 -17.30
CA TYR A 3 5.49 -0.18 -17.55
C TYR A 3 5.32 0.61 -18.86
N THR A 4 4.14 0.50 -19.45
CA THR A 4 3.73 1.23 -20.65
C THR A 4 2.55 2.17 -20.34
N ASP A 5 2.17 3.03 -21.29
CA ASP A 5 0.99 3.89 -21.13
C ASP A 5 -0.31 3.08 -20.94
N GLU A 6 -0.35 1.83 -21.41
CA GLU A 6 -1.46 0.91 -21.19
C GLU A 6 -1.56 0.46 -19.73
N ASP A 7 -0.46 0.47 -18.97
CA ASP A 7 -0.49 0.18 -17.54
C ASP A 7 -1.03 1.35 -16.71
N LEU A 8 -0.98 2.56 -17.26
CA LEU A 8 -1.51 3.75 -16.62
C LEU A 8 -3.05 3.76 -16.72
N GLY A 9 -3.70 4.13 -15.62
CA GLY A 9 -5.13 4.43 -15.63
C GLY A 9 -5.40 5.83 -16.15
N ASP A 10 -6.62 6.03 -16.64
CA ASP A 10 -7.16 7.31 -17.08
C ASP A 10 -8.59 7.52 -16.52
N ALA A 11 -9.29 8.56 -16.97
CA ALA A 11 -10.62 8.90 -16.48
C ALA A 11 -11.69 7.82 -16.76
N THR A 12 -11.41 6.87 -17.66
CA THR A 12 -12.35 5.86 -18.14
C THR A 12 -11.86 4.42 -17.90
N ARG A 13 -10.59 4.25 -17.56
CA ARG A 13 -9.93 2.95 -17.42
C ARG A 13 -9.04 2.91 -16.19
N PRO A 14 -9.17 1.91 -15.32
CA PRO A 14 -8.28 1.77 -14.17
C PRO A 14 -6.84 1.44 -14.62
N PRO A 15 -5.83 1.72 -13.78
CA PRO A 15 -4.47 1.20 -14.00
C PRO A 15 -4.46 -0.32 -14.07
N SER A 16 -3.44 -0.91 -14.69
CA SER A 16 -3.31 -2.38 -14.75
C SER A 16 -3.10 -2.98 -13.36
N ASP A 17 -3.56 -4.21 -13.14
CA ASP A 17 -3.40 -4.89 -11.84
C ASP A 17 -1.93 -4.93 -11.40
N ARG A 18 -1.02 -5.23 -12.34
CA ARG A 18 0.43 -5.24 -12.08
C ARG A 18 0.94 -3.87 -11.60
N MET A 19 0.45 -2.79 -12.19
CA MET A 19 0.79 -1.44 -11.77
C MET A 19 0.27 -1.19 -10.35
N VAL A 20 -1.01 -1.51 -10.08
CA VAL A 20 -1.64 -1.35 -8.76
C VAL A 20 -0.90 -2.15 -7.69
N ASP A 21 -0.63 -3.43 -7.93
CA ASP A 21 0.08 -4.34 -7.02
C ASP A 21 1.49 -3.85 -6.67
N ALA A 22 2.13 -3.10 -7.58
CA ALA A 22 3.45 -2.54 -7.32
C ALA A 22 3.41 -1.35 -6.36
N ILE A 23 2.31 -0.60 -6.31
CA ILE A 23 2.22 0.67 -5.55
C ILE A 23 1.33 0.58 -4.30
N VAL A 24 0.32 -0.29 -4.30
CA VAL A 24 -0.62 -0.46 -3.20
C VAL A 24 -0.42 -1.84 -2.58
N ALA A 25 -0.21 -1.87 -1.26
CA ALA A 25 -0.36 -3.09 -0.48
C ALA A 25 -1.84 -3.27 -0.14
N TRP A 26 -2.51 -4.20 -0.81
CA TRP A 26 -3.90 -4.56 -0.57
C TRP A 26 -4.01 -6.07 -0.33
N GLY A 27 -4.99 -6.49 0.46
CA GLY A 27 -5.11 -7.86 0.93
C GLY A 27 -5.24 -7.92 2.46
N THR A 28 -4.52 -8.86 3.06
CA THR A 28 -4.52 -9.05 4.52
C THR A 28 -3.57 -8.08 5.22
N ILE A 29 -3.65 -8.01 6.55
CA ILE A 29 -2.69 -7.24 7.35
C ILE A 29 -1.26 -7.77 7.19
N ASP A 30 -1.09 -9.08 7.01
CA ASP A 30 0.23 -9.70 6.82
C ASP A 30 0.85 -9.29 5.48
N ASP A 31 0.05 -9.14 4.43
CA ASP A 31 0.51 -8.64 3.12
C ASP A 31 1.03 -7.19 3.24
N ALA A 32 0.32 -6.36 4.01
CA ALA A 32 0.75 -4.98 4.29
C ALA A 32 2.06 -4.96 5.10
N VAL A 33 2.17 -5.77 6.16
CA VAL A 33 3.39 -5.90 6.98
C VAL A 33 4.58 -6.37 6.14
N ALA A 34 4.39 -7.36 5.27
CA ALA A 34 5.44 -7.86 4.37
C ALA A 34 5.92 -6.77 3.40
N ARG A 35 5.01 -5.94 2.88
CA ARG A 35 5.38 -4.81 2.02
C ARG A 35 6.17 -3.74 2.79
N VAL A 36 5.78 -3.43 4.02
CA VAL A 36 6.52 -2.51 4.91
C VAL A 36 7.92 -3.05 5.19
N LYS A 37 8.04 -4.33 5.56
CA LYS A 37 9.33 -4.99 5.77
C LYS A 37 10.21 -4.93 4.52
N SER A 38 9.66 -5.15 3.33
CA SER A 38 10.42 -5.07 2.07
C SER A 38 11.04 -3.69 1.84
N HIS A 39 10.37 -2.61 2.28
CA HIS A 39 10.97 -1.27 2.24
C HIS A 39 12.16 -1.13 3.20
N PHE A 40 12.04 -1.65 4.42
CA PHE A 40 13.16 -1.68 5.38
C PHE A 40 14.32 -2.54 4.88
N ASP A 41 14.04 -3.74 4.33
CA ASP A 41 15.03 -4.62 3.72
C ASP A 41 15.75 -3.95 2.54
N ALA A 42 15.07 -3.04 1.81
CA ALA A 42 15.65 -2.23 0.75
C ALA A 42 16.47 -1.02 1.27
N GLY A 43 16.61 -0.86 2.58
CA GLY A 43 17.42 0.17 3.22
C GLY A 43 16.66 1.42 3.66
N ALA A 44 15.33 1.43 3.61
CA ALA A 44 14.56 2.52 4.21
C ALA A 44 14.81 2.57 5.73
N SER A 45 15.03 3.75 6.28
CA SER A 45 15.08 3.97 7.74
C SER A 45 13.73 4.40 8.32
N HIS A 46 12.77 4.71 7.45
CA HIS A 46 11.40 5.09 7.79
C HIS A 46 10.47 4.72 6.64
N VAL A 47 9.27 4.24 6.97
CA VAL A 47 8.21 3.93 6.01
C VAL A 47 6.94 4.64 6.47
N SER A 48 6.45 5.57 5.64
CA SER A 48 5.18 6.26 5.89
C SER A 48 4.03 5.46 5.26
N ILE A 49 2.94 5.25 6.01
CA ILE A 49 1.81 4.44 5.57
C ILE A 49 0.58 5.33 5.41
N GLN A 50 0.00 5.36 4.20
CA GLN A 50 -1.29 5.97 3.91
C GLN A 50 -2.33 4.86 3.76
N VAL A 51 -3.40 4.91 4.56
CA VAL A 51 -4.54 4.01 4.41
C VAL A 51 -5.58 4.70 3.55
N ILE A 52 -6.04 4.02 2.49
CA ILE A 52 -7.11 4.48 1.61
C ILE A 52 -8.38 3.70 2.00
N ASP A 53 -9.34 4.39 2.58
CA ASP A 53 -10.66 3.84 2.92
C ASP A 53 -11.63 4.04 1.73
N ALA A 54 -12.73 3.29 1.72
CA ALA A 54 -13.79 3.45 0.74
C ALA A 54 -14.47 4.83 0.87
N ASP A 55 -14.52 5.38 2.10
CA ASP A 55 -14.85 6.78 2.33
C ASP A 55 -13.56 7.63 2.34
N PRO A 56 -13.30 8.43 1.29
CA PRO A 56 -12.07 9.23 1.21
C PRO A 56 -11.98 10.34 2.26
N MET A 57 -13.09 10.67 2.94
CA MET A 57 -13.12 11.68 4.00
C MET A 57 -13.03 11.07 5.41
N ALA A 58 -13.12 9.74 5.53
CA ALA A 58 -13.03 9.08 6.82
C ALA A 58 -11.60 9.07 7.33
N LEU A 59 -11.44 9.22 8.65
CA LEU A 59 -10.17 8.95 9.34
C LEU A 59 -10.10 7.43 9.62
N PRO A 60 -9.13 6.69 9.04
CA PRO A 60 -9.04 5.24 9.15
C PRO A 60 -8.43 4.80 10.48
N MET A 61 -9.02 5.26 11.60
CA MET A 61 -8.50 5.07 12.95
C MET A 61 -8.40 3.60 13.36
N ARG A 62 -9.31 2.74 12.86
CA ARG A 62 -9.26 1.30 13.12
C ARG A 62 -8.05 0.69 12.43
N GLN A 63 -7.91 0.93 11.14
CA GLN A 63 -6.83 0.39 10.31
C GLN A 63 -5.47 0.87 10.80
N TRP A 64 -5.34 2.14 11.21
CA TRP A 64 -4.11 2.63 11.82
C TRP A 64 -3.76 1.91 13.13
N ARG A 65 -4.74 1.55 13.96
CA ARG A 65 -4.47 0.76 15.18
C ARG A 65 -4.03 -0.66 14.85
N GLU A 66 -4.66 -1.30 13.88
CA GLU A 66 -4.31 -2.65 13.42
C GLU A 66 -2.90 -2.68 12.83
N LEU A 67 -2.57 -1.74 11.95
CA LEU A 67 -1.21 -1.56 11.41
C LEU A 67 -0.20 -1.28 12.52
N ALA A 68 -0.52 -0.35 13.42
CA ALA A 68 0.37 0.00 14.53
C ALA A 68 0.65 -1.18 15.45
N GLU A 69 -0.29 -2.12 15.63
CA GLU A 69 -0.07 -3.37 16.36
C GLU A 69 0.80 -4.34 15.56
N ALA A 70 0.45 -4.55 14.29
CA ALA A 70 1.10 -5.55 13.44
C ALA A 70 2.57 -5.19 13.09
N THR A 71 2.93 -3.91 13.09
CA THR A 71 4.29 -3.45 12.76
C THR A 71 5.18 -3.17 13.96
N LYS A 72 4.74 -3.40 15.22
CA LYS A 72 5.52 -3.04 16.43
C LYS A 72 6.89 -3.69 16.52
N HIS A 73 7.08 -4.81 15.83
CA HIS A 73 8.27 -5.65 15.90
C HIS A 73 9.03 -5.74 14.58
N LEU A 74 8.64 -4.92 13.59
CA LEU A 74 9.40 -4.76 12.35
C LEU A 74 10.72 -4.02 12.60
#